data_AF-A0AB38BJC0-F1
#
_entry.id   AF-A0AB38BJC0-F1
#
_cell.length_a   1.000
_cell.length_b   1.000
_cell.length_c   1.000
_cell.angle_alpha   90.00
_cell.angle_beta   90.00
_cell.angle_gamma   90.00
#
_symmetry.space_group_name_H-M   'P 1'
#
loop_
_entity.id
_entity.type
_entity.pdbx_description
1 polymer ?
#
loop_
_entity_poly.entity_id
_entity_poly.type
_entity_poly.pdbx_seq_one_letter_code
_entity_poly.pdbx_strand_id
1 'polypeptide(L)'
;MLNATDCTFNEVTFAVTPSTTEDVNGVVVRVIDSFNDLPKDDYQTTFNDCTFERADAQDLLETDKEVVALNGYFGKMTLNDCVFRCGFTTGYLNFGVAESYLNDVYFDAETAVSMQPLAWARIDKFVLDNVTYGTNTLTPFLFVNYMITKPYATVSFKNMVLDSSQAGYAGADQIGTTKIVSDRLIYVTADPTVADVPAFKGDTARLYTVIAGAPSEWVAVTSDPVAADWKVVVE
;
A
#
# COMPACT_ATOMS: atom_id res chain seq x y z
N MET A 1 5.82 7.69 20.26
CA MET A 1 5.82 6.38 19.57
C MET A 1 5.20 5.33 20.47
N LEU A 2 4.18 4.62 20.00
CA LEU A 2 3.55 3.49 20.69
C LEU A 2 4.10 2.17 20.15
N ASN A 3 4.44 1.22 21.02
CA ASN A 3 4.71 -0.16 20.61
C ASN A 3 3.41 -0.98 20.65
N ALA A 4 3.02 -1.56 19.52
CA ALA A 4 1.76 -2.25 19.29
C ALA A 4 1.91 -3.76 19.05
N THR A 5 3.10 -4.33 19.29
CA THR A 5 3.34 -5.77 19.08
C THR A 5 2.41 -6.64 19.90
N ASP A 6 1.85 -7.67 19.24
CA ASP A 6 0.98 -8.68 19.84
C ASP A 6 -0.26 -8.09 20.53
N CYS A 7 -0.79 -7.01 19.94
CA CYS A 7 -1.95 -6.31 20.44
C CYS A 7 -3.14 -6.41 19.48
N THR A 8 -4.34 -6.27 20.03
CA THR A 8 -5.55 -6.00 19.25
C THR A 8 -6.15 -4.68 19.72
N PHE A 9 -6.32 -3.75 18.78
CA PHE A 9 -6.98 -2.46 19.01
C PHE A 9 -8.32 -2.44 18.28
N ASN A 10 -9.35 -1.92 18.95
CA ASN A 10 -10.68 -1.73 18.38
C ASN A 10 -11.11 -0.29 18.67
N GLU A 11 -11.55 0.44 17.64
CA GLU A 11 -12.13 1.78 17.79
C GLU A 11 -11.15 2.79 18.46
N VAL A 12 -9.88 2.76 18.05
CA VAL A 12 -8.82 3.60 18.64
C VAL A 12 -8.33 4.66 17.64
N THR A 13 -8.19 5.89 18.12
CA THR A 13 -7.47 6.96 17.41
C THR A 13 -6.03 7.07 17.91
N PHE A 14 -5.08 6.92 17.01
CA PHE A 14 -3.65 7.14 17.26
C PHE A 14 -3.24 8.52 16.75
N ALA A 15 -3.02 9.45 17.69
CA ALA A 15 -2.51 10.78 17.40
C ALA A 15 -0.97 10.78 17.37
N VAL A 16 -0.39 11.15 16.23
CA VAL A 16 1.06 11.18 15.99
C VAL A 16 1.55 12.62 16.05
N THR A 17 2.45 12.92 16.99
CA THR A 17 3.05 14.25 17.11
C THR A 17 4.28 14.37 16.20
N PRO A 18 4.26 15.25 15.18
CA PRO A 18 5.40 15.43 14.29
C PRO A 18 6.57 16.16 14.96
N SER A 19 7.71 16.20 14.28
CA SER A 19 8.93 16.85 14.76
C SER A 19 9.60 17.65 13.64
N THR A 20 10.28 18.74 14.01
CA THR A 20 11.13 19.52 13.09
C THR A 20 12.58 19.05 13.08
N THR A 21 12.97 18.15 14.00
CA THR A 21 14.38 17.76 14.18
C THR A 21 14.69 16.32 13.80
N GLU A 22 13.69 15.45 13.78
CA GLU A 22 13.85 14.01 13.53
C GLU A 22 12.64 13.43 12.82
N ASP A 23 12.83 12.29 12.15
CA ASP A 23 11.74 11.52 11.57
C ASP A 23 10.91 10.87 12.68
N VAL A 24 9.59 10.82 12.49
CA VAL A 24 8.64 10.35 13.50
C VAL A 24 7.93 9.10 13.02
N ASN A 25 7.91 8.07 13.87
CA ASN A 25 7.02 6.92 13.70
C ASN A 25 5.95 6.95 14.79
N GLY A 26 4.68 6.94 14.37
CA GLY A 26 3.52 6.97 15.25
C GLY A 26 3.37 5.69 16.04
N VAL A 27 2.89 4.65 15.38
CA VAL A 27 2.72 3.31 15.92
C VAL A 27 3.78 2.39 15.32
N VAL A 28 4.42 1.59 16.17
CA VAL A 28 5.41 0.60 15.75
C VAL A 28 4.96 -0.77 16.21
N VAL A 29 4.80 -1.69 15.26
CA VAL A 29 4.66 -3.12 15.52
C VAL A 29 6.05 -3.72 15.35
N ARG A 30 6.69 -4.14 16.44
CA ARG A 30 8.03 -4.72 16.41
C ARG A 30 8.18 -5.89 17.34
N VAL A 31 8.46 -7.07 16.78
CA VAL A 31 8.95 -8.19 17.58
C VAL A 31 10.42 -7.94 17.92
N ILE A 32 10.70 -7.77 19.20
CA ILE A 32 12.06 -7.60 19.73
C ILE A 32 12.64 -8.99 19.94
N ASP A 33 13.00 -9.72 18.87
CA ASP A 33 14.07 -10.70 19.00
C ASP A 33 14.68 -11.16 17.68
N SER A 34 15.98 -11.47 17.75
CA SER A 34 16.89 -11.66 16.63
C SER A 34 16.99 -13.12 16.19
N PHE A 35 15.97 -13.72 15.57
CA PHE A 35 16.12 -15.07 15.02
C PHE A 35 15.35 -15.31 13.72
N ASN A 36 15.95 -16.08 12.81
CA ASN A 36 15.36 -16.53 11.54
C ASN A 36 14.22 -17.54 11.72
N ASP A 37 14.02 -18.06 12.94
CA ASP A 37 13.14 -19.21 13.24
C ASP A 37 11.93 -18.85 14.13
N LEU A 38 11.64 -17.57 14.36
CA LEU A 38 10.43 -17.17 15.10
C LEU A 38 9.18 -17.62 14.33
N PRO A 39 8.26 -18.39 14.93
CA PRO A 39 7.02 -18.77 14.27
C PRO A 39 6.20 -17.51 14.03
N LYS A 40 6.00 -17.16 12.75
CA LYS A 40 5.34 -15.90 12.34
C LYS A 40 3.92 -15.79 12.88
N ASP A 41 3.25 -16.94 13.05
CA ASP A 41 1.90 -17.05 13.57
C ASP A 41 1.80 -16.72 15.07
N ASP A 42 2.92 -16.77 15.80
CA ASP A 42 2.94 -16.49 17.25
C ASP A 42 2.88 -14.99 17.56
N TYR A 43 3.07 -14.12 16.55
CA TYR A 43 3.07 -12.68 16.73
C TYR A 43 2.10 -12.03 15.75
N GLN A 44 0.90 -11.72 16.24
CA GLN A 44 -0.14 -11.09 15.43
C GLN A 44 -0.58 -9.77 16.05
N THR A 45 -0.58 -8.70 15.24
CA THR A 45 -1.18 -7.42 15.63
C THR A 45 -2.39 -7.12 14.74
N THR A 46 -3.50 -6.74 15.36
CA THR A 46 -4.75 -6.42 14.65
C THR A 46 -5.25 -5.04 15.04
N PHE A 47 -5.66 -4.25 14.05
CA PHE A 47 -6.32 -2.96 14.23
C PHE A 47 -7.68 -3.04 13.55
N ASN A 48 -8.75 -2.79 14.31
CA ASN A 48 -10.12 -2.79 13.81
C ASN A 48 -10.73 -1.40 14.05
N ASP A 49 -11.28 -0.78 13.00
CA ASP A 49 -11.91 0.55 13.08
C ASP A 49 -11.00 1.60 13.74
N CYS A 50 -9.72 1.59 13.36
CA CYS A 50 -8.71 2.49 13.93
C CYS A 50 -8.47 3.70 13.03
N THR A 51 -8.31 4.87 13.64
CA THR A 51 -7.90 6.09 12.93
C THR A 51 -6.47 6.46 13.28
N PHE A 52 -5.65 6.76 12.29
CA PHE A 52 -4.33 7.34 12.45
C PHE A 52 -4.38 8.78 11.98
N GLU A 53 -3.99 9.72 12.84
CA GLU A 53 -4.00 11.14 12.52
C GLU A 53 -2.81 11.86 13.13
N ARG A 54 -2.45 13.00 12.56
CA ARG A 54 -1.46 13.88 13.17
C ARG A 54 -2.09 14.67 14.31
N ALA A 55 -1.35 14.80 15.41
CA ALA A 55 -1.78 15.58 16.57
C ALA A 55 -1.98 17.08 16.26
N ASP A 56 -1.37 17.56 15.17
CA ASP A 56 -1.44 18.92 14.66
C ASP A 56 -2.27 19.02 13.36
N ALA A 57 -3.23 18.13 13.13
CA ALA A 57 -4.04 18.09 11.90
C ALA A 57 -4.77 19.40 11.55
N GLN A 58 -4.95 20.32 12.50
CA GLN A 58 -5.58 21.64 12.29
C GLN A 58 -4.60 22.70 11.78
N ASP A 59 -3.32 22.53 12.06
CA ASP A 59 -2.25 23.46 11.70
C ASP A 59 -0.98 22.64 11.47
N LEU A 60 -0.90 22.01 10.30
CA LEU A 60 0.15 21.06 9.97
C LEU A 60 1.51 21.76 10.06
N LEU A 61 2.32 21.32 11.03
CA LEU A 61 3.71 21.70 11.17
C LEU A 61 4.45 21.39 9.86
N GLU A 62 4.96 22.44 9.23
CA GLU A 62 5.88 22.33 8.10
C GLU A 62 7.19 21.73 8.58
N THR A 63 7.58 20.61 7.99
CA THR A 63 8.83 19.91 8.30
C THR A 63 9.34 19.20 7.06
N ASP A 64 10.66 19.10 6.94
CA ASP A 64 11.35 18.27 5.94
C ASP A 64 11.58 16.83 6.43
N LYS A 65 11.09 16.51 7.63
CA LYS A 65 11.23 15.21 8.29
C LYS A 65 10.07 14.29 7.92
N GLU A 66 10.36 12.99 7.85
CA GLU A 66 9.34 11.99 7.58
C GLU A 66 8.40 11.84 8.77
N VAL A 67 7.10 11.76 8.50
CA VAL A 67 6.08 11.40 9.50
C VAL A 67 5.36 10.15 9.01
N VAL A 68 5.63 9.03 9.66
CA VAL A 68 5.04 7.73 9.33
C VAL A 68 4.00 7.34 10.37
N ALA A 69 2.79 7.00 9.92
CA ALA A 69 1.70 6.69 10.84
C ALA A 69 1.90 5.32 11.51
N LEU A 70 2.19 4.28 10.73
CA LEU A 70 2.35 2.90 11.20
C LEU A 70 3.58 2.24 10.57
N ASN A 71 4.48 1.73 11.41
CA ASN A 71 5.61 0.90 10.99
C ASN A 71 5.44 -0.55 11.43
N GLY A 72 5.58 -1.47 10.49
CA GLY A 72 5.57 -2.90 10.75
C GLY A 72 6.95 -3.54 10.66
N TYR A 73 7.34 -4.27 11.70
CA TYR A 73 8.54 -5.09 11.80
C TYR A 73 8.18 -6.51 12.27
N PHE A 74 8.27 -7.47 11.36
CA PHE A 74 8.11 -8.92 11.62
C PHE A 74 6.69 -9.35 12.09
N GLY A 75 6.39 -10.65 12.00
CA GLY A 75 5.09 -11.23 12.40
C GLY A 75 3.99 -11.08 11.36
N LYS A 76 2.74 -11.09 11.83
CA LYS A 76 1.52 -10.87 11.04
C LYS A 76 0.81 -9.58 11.47
N MET A 77 0.34 -8.82 10.50
CA MET A 77 -0.41 -7.59 10.74
C MET A 77 -1.72 -7.59 9.97
N THR A 78 -2.80 -7.17 10.63
CA THR A 78 -4.11 -7.04 10.02
C THR A 78 -4.71 -5.68 10.37
N LEU A 79 -5.10 -4.93 9.34
CA LEU A 79 -5.86 -3.69 9.44
C LEU A 79 -7.25 -3.96 8.86
N ASN A 80 -8.30 -3.72 9.63
CA ASN A 80 -9.69 -3.79 9.19
C ASN A 80 -10.34 -2.43 9.43
N ASP A 81 -10.99 -1.88 8.42
CA ASP A 81 -11.75 -0.62 8.52
C ASP A 81 -10.91 0.55 9.05
N CYS A 82 -9.63 0.61 8.69
CA CYS A 82 -8.71 1.62 9.22
C CYS A 82 -8.63 2.87 8.33
N VAL A 83 -8.45 4.03 8.96
CA VAL A 83 -8.35 5.33 8.29
C VAL A 83 -7.03 5.99 8.62
N PHE A 84 -6.24 6.32 7.60
CA PHE A 84 -5.03 7.12 7.73
C PHE A 84 -5.31 8.52 7.18
N ARG A 85 -5.34 9.54 8.05
CA ARG A 85 -5.64 10.93 7.68
C ARG A 85 -4.46 11.60 6.97
N CYS A 86 -4.69 12.83 6.51
CA CYS A 86 -3.68 13.62 5.82
C CYS A 86 -2.52 14.11 6.70
N GLY A 87 -1.46 14.53 6.00
CA GLY A 87 -0.25 15.10 6.59
C GLY A 87 0.85 14.10 6.94
N PHE A 88 0.62 12.80 6.75
CA PHE A 88 1.68 11.79 6.80
C PHE A 88 2.46 11.72 5.48
N THR A 89 3.78 11.59 5.58
CA THR A 89 4.63 11.21 4.45
C THR A 89 4.31 9.79 4.00
N THR A 90 4.15 8.86 4.96
CA THR A 90 3.76 7.47 4.70
C THR A 90 2.67 7.01 5.67
N GLY A 91 1.60 6.41 5.14
CA GLY A 91 0.57 5.77 5.94
C GLY A 91 1.09 4.49 6.61
N TYR A 92 1.34 3.45 5.81
CA TYR A 92 1.88 2.18 6.30
C TYR A 92 3.25 1.87 5.70
N LEU A 93 4.27 1.77 6.55
CA LEU A 93 5.64 1.40 6.19
C LEU A 93 5.98 -0.01 6.69
N ASN A 94 6.22 -0.93 5.77
CA ASN A 94 6.55 -2.32 6.08
C ASN A 94 8.05 -2.61 5.89
N PHE A 95 8.74 -2.87 7.01
CA PHE A 95 10.16 -3.24 7.03
C PHE A 95 10.41 -4.76 7.05
N GLY A 96 9.37 -5.58 7.15
CA GLY A 96 9.55 -7.03 7.23
C GLY A 96 8.45 -7.83 7.92
N VAL A 97 7.23 -7.30 8.01
CA VAL A 97 6.06 -8.07 8.45
C VAL A 97 5.83 -9.19 7.43
N ALA A 98 5.83 -10.44 7.90
CA ALA A 98 5.76 -11.59 7.01
C ALA A 98 4.42 -11.69 6.27
N GLU A 99 3.34 -11.37 6.96
CA GLU A 99 2.00 -11.31 6.38
C GLU A 99 1.29 -10.01 6.74
N SER A 100 0.84 -9.26 5.73
CA SER A 100 0.02 -8.06 5.93
C SER A 100 -1.33 -8.23 5.23
N TYR A 101 -2.41 -7.91 5.95
CA TYR A 101 -3.77 -7.89 5.44
C TYR A 101 -4.36 -6.52 5.71
N LEU A 102 -4.61 -5.76 4.66
CA LEU A 102 -5.24 -4.44 4.71
C LEU A 102 -6.63 -4.60 4.09
N ASN A 103 -7.65 -4.69 4.92
CA ASN A 103 -9.04 -4.86 4.52
C ASN A 103 -9.79 -3.56 4.82
N ASP A 104 -10.45 -2.99 3.80
CA ASP A 104 -11.29 -1.80 3.95
C ASP A 104 -10.50 -0.59 4.51
N VAL A 105 -9.28 -0.38 4.02
CA VAL A 105 -8.38 0.67 4.52
C VAL A 105 -8.41 1.90 3.63
N TYR A 106 -8.60 3.07 4.22
CA TYR A 106 -8.49 4.35 3.52
C TYR A 106 -7.18 5.06 3.88
N PHE A 107 -6.43 5.50 2.87
CA PHE A 107 -5.22 6.30 3.03
C PHE A 107 -5.36 7.69 2.42
N ASP A 108 -5.07 8.72 3.20
CA ASP A 108 -4.93 10.11 2.72
C ASP A 108 -3.53 10.66 3.00
N ALA A 109 -2.52 9.79 2.96
CA ALA A 109 -1.10 10.15 3.11
C ALA A 109 -0.45 10.38 1.74
N GLU A 110 0.68 11.09 1.68
CA GLU A 110 1.42 11.30 0.42
C GLU A 110 1.78 9.96 -0.25
N THR A 111 2.35 9.05 0.55
CA THR A 111 2.53 7.63 0.21
C THR A 111 1.59 6.77 1.04
N ALA A 112 0.69 6.01 0.41
CA ALA A 112 -0.24 5.16 1.17
C ALA A 112 0.50 3.98 1.80
N VAL A 113 1.20 3.19 0.98
CA VAL A 113 2.00 2.05 1.45
C VAL A 113 3.41 2.13 0.90
N SER A 114 4.38 2.04 1.80
CA SER A 114 5.79 1.87 1.46
C SER A 114 6.31 0.55 2.02
N MET A 115 7.19 -0.11 1.29
CA MET A 115 7.80 -1.36 1.75
C MET A 115 9.31 -1.37 1.46
N GLN A 116 10.09 -1.43 2.53
CA GLN A 116 11.55 -1.47 2.51
C GLN A 116 12.04 -2.61 3.42
N PRO A 117 12.02 -3.87 2.95
CA PRO A 117 12.38 -5.00 3.79
C PRO A 117 13.82 -4.85 4.28
N LEU A 118 14.04 -5.21 5.54
CA LEU A 118 15.37 -5.45 6.07
C LEU A 118 16.00 -6.65 5.35
N ALA A 119 17.33 -6.67 5.21
CA ALA A 119 18.05 -7.71 4.43
C ALA A 119 17.79 -9.17 4.91
N TRP A 120 17.37 -9.33 6.16
CA TRP A 120 17.02 -10.60 6.78
C TRP A 120 15.50 -10.89 6.76
N ALA A 121 14.67 -9.87 6.55
CA ALA A 121 13.23 -10.02 6.61
C ALA A 121 12.69 -10.81 5.41
N ARG A 122 11.64 -11.59 5.66
CA ARG A 122 10.90 -12.32 4.63
C ARG A 122 9.45 -11.89 4.68
N ILE A 123 8.94 -11.38 3.57
CA ILE A 123 7.51 -11.20 3.36
C ILE A 123 7.01 -12.32 2.49
N ASP A 124 6.02 -13.05 3.00
CA ASP A 124 5.37 -14.14 2.28
C ASP A 124 4.14 -13.61 1.55
N LYS A 125 3.38 -12.72 2.21
CA LYS A 125 2.10 -12.25 1.69
C LYS A 125 1.77 -10.82 2.09
N PHE A 126 1.27 -10.05 1.14
CA PHE A 126 0.69 -8.74 1.37
C PHE A 126 -0.64 -8.67 0.62
N VAL A 127 -1.74 -8.47 1.32
CA VAL A 127 -3.08 -8.36 0.73
C VAL A 127 -3.61 -6.97 0.97
N LEU A 128 -4.03 -6.33 -0.12
CA LEU A 128 -4.76 -5.07 -0.15
C LEU A 128 -6.15 -5.39 -0.68
N ASP A 129 -7.15 -5.39 0.19
CA ASP A 129 -8.53 -5.71 -0.11
C ASP A 129 -9.41 -4.49 0.19
N ASN A 130 -10.07 -3.96 -0.83
CA ASN A 130 -10.88 -2.73 -0.75
C ASN A 130 -10.12 -1.53 -0.16
N VAL A 131 -8.86 -1.35 -0.56
CA VAL A 131 -8.06 -0.18 -0.16
C VAL A 131 -8.39 1.02 -1.05
N THR A 132 -8.56 2.20 -0.45
CA THR A 132 -8.96 3.43 -1.14
C THR A 132 -8.07 4.61 -0.77
N TYR A 133 -8.05 5.66 -1.62
CA TYR A 133 -7.15 6.80 -1.45
C TYR A 133 -7.87 8.13 -1.42
N GLY A 134 -7.33 9.03 -0.59
CA GLY A 134 -7.67 10.44 -0.58
C GLY A 134 -6.96 11.23 -1.67
N THR A 135 -7.28 12.52 -1.76
CA THR A 135 -6.72 13.42 -2.78
C THR A 135 -5.25 13.75 -2.55
N ASN A 136 -4.73 13.54 -1.33
CA ASN A 136 -3.33 13.83 -1.01
C ASN A 136 -2.38 12.69 -1.36
N THR A 137 -2.89 11.52 -1.74
CA THR A 137 -2.05 10.38 -2.13
C THR A 137 -1.51 10.56 -3.53
N LEU A 138 -0.23 10.90 -3.60
CA LEU A 138 0.52 11.09 -4.84
C LEU A 138 1.22 9.80 -5.27
N THR A 139 1.67 9.00 -4.30
CA THR A 139 2.37 7.73 -4.52
C THR A 139 1.65 6.61 -3.78
N PRO A 140 0.64 5.96 -4.36
CA PRO A 140 -0.11 4.91 -3.68
C PRO A 140 0.78 3.79 -3.13
N PHE A 141 1.79 3.38 -3.91
CA PHE A 141 2.64 2.24 -3.61
C PHE A 141 4.11 2.51 -3.91
N LEU A 142 4.98 2.18 -2.96
CA LEU A 142 6.43 2.33 -3.07
C LEU A 142 7.16 1.08 -2.52
N PHE A 143 7.81 0.26 -3.36
CA PHE A 143 8.44 -1.01 -2.91
C PHE A 143 9.97 -1.10 -3.19
N VAL A 144 10.70 -0.01 -2.90
CA VAL A 144 12.11 0.24 -3.30
C VAL A 144 13.08 -0.94 -3.10
N ASN A 145 13.02 -1.64 -1.96
CA ASN A 145 14.02 -2.65 -1.61
C ASN A 145 13.57 -4.12 -1.78
N TYR A 146 12.29 -4.39 -2.13
CA TYR A 146 11.83 -5.76 -2.46
C TYR A 146 12.43 -6.30 -3.77
N MET A 147 13.01 -5.42 -4.58
CA MET A 147 13.32 -5.72 -5.97
C MET A 147 14.71 -6.30 -6.20
N ILE A 148 15.58 -6.27 -5.17
CA ILE A 148 17.02 -6.48 -5.39
C ILE A 148 17.52 -7.85 -4.91
N THR A 149 16.93 -8.54 -3.90
CA THR A 149 17.68 -9.67 -3.27
C THR A 149 17.03 -11.01 -2.89
N LYS A 150 15.72 -11.26 -2.73
CA LYS A 150 15.23 -12.64 -2.38
C LYS A 150 13.78 -12.91 -2.83
N PRO A 151 13.40 -14.16 -3.19
CA PRO A 151 12.06 -14.47 -3.67
C PRO A 151 11.03 -14.68 -2.55
N TYR A 152 9.76 -14.59 -2.97
CA TYR A 152 8.53 -15.16 -2.37
C TYR A 152 7.54 -14.25 -1.62
N ALA A 153 7.45 -12.95 -1.93
CA ALA A 153 6.26 -12.18 -1.55
C ALA A 153 5.18 -12.30 -2.64
N THR A 154 3.97 -12.69 -2.26
CA THR A 154 2.77 -12.46 -3.10
C THR A 154 2.10 -11.18 -2.64
N VAL A 155 2.05 -10.17 -3.50
CA VAL A 155 1.23 -8.98 -3.28
C VAL A 155 -0.07 -9.17 -4.03
N SER A 156 -1.20 -9.12 -3.32
CA SER A 156 -2.53 -9.28 -3.89
C SER A 156 -3.31 -7.98 -3.75
N PHE A 157 -3.76 -7.43 -4.86
CA PHE A 157 -4.74 -6.35 -4.89
C PHE A 157 -6.11 -6.96 -5.17
N LYS A 158 -7.12 -6.59 -4.37
CA LYS A 158 -8.48 -7.13 -4.41
C LYS A 158 -9.52 -6.05 -4.23
N ASN A 159 -10.59 -6.11 -5.04
CA ASN A 159 -11.75 -5.23 -4.89
C ASN A 159 -11.42 -3.73 -4.88
N MET A 160 -10.32 -3.32 -5.52
CA MET A 160 -9.89 -1.92 -5.54
C MET A 160 -10.40 -1.23 -6.79
N VAL A 161 -10.92 -0.02 -6.62
CA VAL A 161 -11.40 0.85 -7.70
C VAL A 161 -10.61 2.14 -7.66
N LEU A 162 -9.84 2.40 -8.72
CA LEU A 162 -8.85 3.46 -8.77
C LEU A 162 -9.08 4.37 -9.98
N ASP A 163 -8.71 5.63 -9.85
CA ASP A 163 -8.44 6.49 -11.01
C ASP A 163 -7.10 6.15 -11.66
N SER A 164 -6.96 6.40 -12.96
CA SER A 164 -5.69 6.17 -13.66
C SER A 164 -4.51 6.95 -13.07
N SER A 165 -4.76 8.14 -12.49
CA SER A 165 -3.76 8.92 -11.77
C SER A 165 -3.33 8.28 -10.44
N GLN A 166 -4.16 7.41 -9.88
CA GLN A 166 -3.97 6.71 -8.61
C GLN A 166 -3.62 5.23 -8.80
N ALA A 167 -3.57 4.72 -10.03
CA ALA A 167 -3.15 3.35 -10.32
C ALA A 167 -1.64 3.15 -10.11
N GLY A 168 -0.90 4.27 -10.13
CA GLY A 168 0.56 4.36 -10.19
C GLY A 168 1.30 3.68 -9.04
N TYR A 169 2.55 3.34 -9.36
CA TYR A 169 3.52 2.72 -8.48
C TYR A 169 4.86 3.44 -8.64
N ALA A 170 5.56 3.67 -7.53
CA ALA A 170 6.93 4.17 -7.55
C ALA A 170 7.90 3.03 -7.26
N GLY A 171 8.79 2.72 -8.21
CA GLY A 171 9.86 1.74 -8.00
C GLY A 171 10.89 1.76 -9.12
N ALA A 172 12.04 1.14 -8.89
CA ALA A 172 13.06 0.89 -9.91
C ALA A 172 12.52 0.00 -11.06
N ASP A 173 13.17 0.01 -12.21
CA ASP A 173 12.66 -0.54 -13.49
C ASP A 173 12.40 -2.07 -13.54
N GLN A 174 12.46 -2.81 -12.42
CA GLN A 174 12.27 -4.26 -12.39
C GLN A 174 11.68 -4.76 -11.06
N ILE A 175 10.52 -5.44 -11.10
CA ILE A 175 9.97 -6.18 -9.96
C ILE A 175 10.66 -7.55 -9.91
N GLY A 176 11.78 -7.66 -9.19
CA GLY A 176 12.64 -8.85 -9.16
C GLY A 176 11.92 -10.20 -9.13
N THR A 177 11.45 -10.65 -7.96
CA THR A 177 10.83 -11.99 -7.79
C THR A 177 9.49 -11.96 -7.07
N THR A 178 8.93 -10.76 -6.87
CA THR A 178 7.61 -10.56 -6.27
C THR A 178 6.54 -10.97 -7.26
N LYS A 179 5.58 -11.78 -6.81
CA LYS A 179 4.40 -12.11 -7.61
C LYS A 179 3.31 -11.09 -7.30
N ILE A 180 2.94 -10.31 -8.30
CA ILE A 180 1.74 -9.47 -8.23
C ILE A 180 0.55 -10.28 -8.73
N VAL A 181 -0.52 -10.30 -7.93
CA VAL A 181 -1.85 -10.78 -8.32
C VAL A 181 -2.79 -9.60 -8.19
N SER A 182 -3.45 -9.24 -9.28
CA SER A 182 -4.23 -8.00 -9.33
C SER A 182 -5.52 -8.23 -10.09
N ASP A 183 -6.62 -7.70 -9.56
CA ASP A 183 -7.93 -7.62 -10.20
C ASP A 183 -8.54 -6.20 -10.08
N ARG A 184 -7.67 -5.18 -9.95
CA ARG A 184 -8.11 -3.79 -9.73
C ARG A 184 -8.91 -3.31 -10.94
N LEU A 185 -9.93 -2.50 -10.66
CA LEU A 185 -10.64 -1.73 -11.67
C LEU A 185 -10.05 -0.32 -11.74
N ILE A 186 -9.53 0.08 -12.90
CA ILE A 186 -8.92 1.39 -13.13
C ILE A 186 -9.81 2.19 -14.07
N TYR A 187 -10.36 3.31 -13.61
CA TYR A 187 -11.09 4.22 -14.47
C TYR A 187 -10.14 5.12 -15.26
N VAL A 188 -10.36 5.19 -16.57
CA VAL A 188 -9.53 5.93 -17.54
C VAL A 188 -10.38 6.91 -18.35
N THR A 189 -9.78 8.03 -18.77
CA THR A 189 -10.44 9.05 -19.60
C THR A 189 -10.25 8.84 -21.10
N ALA A 190 -9.32 7.98 -21.49
CA ALA A 190 -9.01 7.63 -22.87
C ALA A 190 -8.67 6.13 -22.97
N ASP A 191 -8.61 5.61 -24.19
CA ASP A 191 -8.26 4.22 -24.47
C ASP A 191 -6.84 3.90 -23.92
N PRO A 192 -6.70 2.92 -23.02
CA PRO A 192 -5.43 2.58 -22.38
C PRO A 192 -4.45 1.88 -23.32
N THR A 193 -4.88 1.45 -24.52
CA THR A 193 -3.98 0.89 -25.54
C THR A 193 -3.16 1.96 -26.26
N VAL A 194 -3.57 3.23 -26.16
CA VAL A 194 -2.90 4.37 -26.80
C VAL A 194 -2.29 5.34 -25.78
N ALA A 195 -2.67 5.23 -24.52
CA ALA A 195 -2.17 6.05 -23.42
C ALA A 195 -1.40 5.19 -22.41
N ASP A 196 -0.31 5.74 -21.87
CA ASP A 196 0.44 5.06 -20.83
C ASP A 196 -0.37 5.05 -19.53
N VAL A 197 -0.97 3.90 -19.21
CA VAL A 197 -1.69 3.65 -17.96
C VAL A 197 -0.92 2.63 -17.14
N PRO A 198 -0.34 3.02 -15.99
CA PRO A 198 0.31 2.08 -15.08
C PRO A 198 -0.68 1.01 -14.60
N ALA A 199 -0.36 -0.27 -14.81
CA ALA A 199 -1.20 -1.37 -14.35
C ALA A 199 -0.37 -2.66 -14.18
N PHE A 200 -0.93 -3.62 -13.46
CA PHE A 200 -0.40 -4.97 -13.34
C PHE A 200 -1.27 -5.95 -14.11
N LYS A 201 -0.67 -7.04 -14.58
CA LYS A 201 -1.38 -8.13 -15.23
C LYS A 201 -2.61 -8.56 -14.42
N GLY A 202 -3.76 -8.57 -15.08
CA GLY A 202 -5.05 -8.89 -14.47
C GLY A 202 -5.92 -7.68 -14.12
N ASP A 203 -5.34 -6.47 -14.03
CA ASP A 203 -6.12 -5.24 -13.90
C ASP A 203 -7.05 -5.04 -15.08
N THR A 204 -8.20 -4.44 -14.82
CA THR A 204 -9.17 -4.04 -15.84
C THR A 204 -9.24 -2.52 -15.90
N ALA A 205 -8.99 -1.93 -17.06
CA ALA A 205 -9.24 -0.53 -17.32
C ALA A 205 -10.65 -0.34 -17.90
N ARG A 206 -11.38 0.67 -17.42
CA ARG A 206 -12.74 1.01 -17.89
C ARG A 206 -12.84 2.50 -18.19
N LEU A 207 -13.41 2.85 -19.35
CA LEU A 207 -13.65 4.25 -19.70
C LEU A 207 -14.69 4.90 -18.78
N TYR A 208 -14.40 6.11 -18.31
CA TYR A 208 -15.38 6.96 -17.62
C TYR A 208 -16.62 7.26 -18.47
N THR A 209 -16.40 7.53 -19.75
CA THR A 209 -17.46 7.82 -20.71
C THR A 209 -17.40 6.80 -21.83
N VAL A 210 -18.42 5.95 -21.91
CA VAL A 210 -18.53 4.94 -22.97
C VAL A 210 -18.78 5.64 -24.31
N ILE A 211 -17.97 5.29 -25.31
CA ILE A 211 -18.13 5.76 -26.67
C ILE A 211 -18.88 4.69 -27.46
N ALA A 212 -20.04 5.04 -28.02
CA ALA A 212 -20.86 4.11 -28.78
C ALA A 212 -20.07 3.50 -29.96
N GLY A 213 -20.03 2.17 -30.04
CA GLY A 213 -19.33 1.44 -31.08
C GLY A 213 -17.81 1.28 -30.87
N ALA A 214 -17.26 1.74 -29.74
CA ALA A 214 -15.88 1.51 -29.35
C ALA A 214 -15.81 0.60 -28.10
N PRO A 215 -14.68 -0.10 -27.87
CA PRO A 215 -14.48 -0.81 -26.62
C PRO A 215 -14.52 0.12 -25.41
N SER A 216 -15.03 -0.39 -24.29
CA SER A 216 -15.08 0.32 -23.01
C SER A 216 -14.26 -0.33 -21.91
N GLU A 217 -13.75 -1.55 -22.15
CA GLU A 217 -12.99 -2.33 -21.19
C GLU A 217 -11.78 -3.04 -21.81
N TRP A 218 -10.69 -3.06 -21.05
CA TRP A 218 -9.45 -3.71 -21.43
C TRP A 218 -8.83 -4.39 -20.22
N VAL A 219 -8.16 -5.52 -20.44
CA VAL A 219 -7.44 -6.25 -19.38
C VAL A 219 -5.94 -6.19 -19.63
N ALA A 220 -5.17 -5.81 -18.61
CA ALA A 220 -3.72 -5.75 -18.66
C ALA A 220 -3.12 -7.15 -18.76
N VAL A 221 -2.18 -7.36 -19.69
CA VAL A 221 -1.59 -8.66 -19.96
C VAL A 221 -0.13 -8.80 -19.49
N THR A 222 0.55 -7.68 -19.19
CA THR A 222 1.92 -7.63 -18.65
C THR A 222 1.93 -7.33 -17.16
N SER A 223 2.90 -7.87 -16.43
CA SER A 223 3.16 -7.53 -15.02
C SER A 223 4.17 -6.39 -14.89
N ASP A 224 4.40 -5.65 -15.97
CA ASP A 224 5.33 -4.53 -15.99
C ASP A 224 4.66 -3.31 -15.32
N PRO A 225 5.24 -2.77 -14.24
CA PRO A 225 4.64 -1.67 -13.49
C PRO A 225 4.56 -0.34 -14.24
N VAL A 226 5.38 -0.17 -15.29
CA VAL A 226 5.50 1.10 -16.04
C VAL A 226 4.75 1.01 -17.36
N ALA A 227 4.70 -0.17 -17.99
CA ALA A 227 4.10 -0.37 -19.30
C ALA A 227 3.13 -1.57 -19.33
N ALA A 228 1.84 -1.29 -19.21
CA ALA A 228 0.81 -2.30 -19.39
C ALA A 228 0.47 -2.51 -20.87
N ASP A 229 0.58 -3.75 -21.36
CA ASP A 229 -0.08 -4.14 -22.61
C ASP A 229 -1.55 -4.44 -22.31
N TRP A 230 -2.47 -4.01 -23.19
CA TRP A 230 -3.90 -4.13 -22.96
C TRP A 230 -4.58 -4.99 -24.01
N LYS A 231 -5.39 -5.95 -23.58
CA LYS A 231 -6.30 -6.72 -24.44
C LYS A 231 -7.71 -6.16 -24.33
N VAL A 232 -8.28 -5.78 -25.46
CA VAL A 232 -9.68 -5.37 -25.60
C VAL A 232 -10.61 -6.53 -25.21
N VAL A 233 -11.60 -6.24 -24.36
CA VAL A 233 -12.73 -7.13 -24.07
C VAL A 233 -13.95 -6.60 -24.84
N VAL A 234 -14.60 -7.48 -25.60
CA VAL A 234 -15.87 -7.19 -26.29
C VAL A 234 -16.91 -8.11 -25.65
N GLU A 235 -17.93 -7.54 -25.03
CA GLU A 235 -19.12 -8.30 -24.58
C GLU A 235 -19.99 -8.74 -25.77
#